data_AF-A0A537IYE8-F1
#
_entry.id   AF-A0A537IYE8-F1
#
_cell.length_a   1.000
_cell.length_b   1.000
_cell.length_c   1.000
_cell.angle_alpha   90.00
_cell.angle_beta   90.00
_cell.angle_gamma   90.00
#
_symmetry.space_group_name_H-M   'P 1'
#
loop_
_entity.id
_entity.type
_entity.pdbx_description
1 polymer ?
#
loop_
_entity_poly.entity_id
_entity_poly.type
_entity_poly.pdbx_seq_one_letter_code
_entity_poly.pdbx_strand_id
1 'polypeptide(L)'
;MDESVRLENFHLPDGLPSWLAAFISEALRETDTLRENGADQAASARMAMLKKLVAAAAAWFNAELDTATAAEETGRCEETIRRAVRDGTISDSRTNRKDHIRVRRGDLQKLAAHQPGPYDPSADAQDIARLRRKV
;
A
#
# COMPACT_ATOMS: atom_id res chain seq x y z
N MET A 1 36.04 14.69 -0.96
CA MET A 1 34.96 13.70 -0.80
C MET A 1 33.72 14.34 -1.38
N ASP A 2 33.25 13.82 -2.51
CA ASP A 2 32.26 14.45 -3.39
C ASP A 2 30.88 14.55 -2.70
N GLU A 3 30.38 15.77 -2.57
CA GLU A 3 29.16 16.13 -1.82
C GLU A 3 27.87 15.79 -2.58
N SER A 4 28.02 15.47 -3.87
CA SER A 4 26.99 15.12 -4.84
C SER A 4 26.38 13.72 -4.63
N VAL A 5 27.01 12.87 -3.81
CA VAL A 5 26.70 11.42 -3.72
C VAL A 5 25.53 11.08 -2.76
N ARG A 6 25.00 12.03 -1.98
CA ARG A 6 24.18 11.67 -0.80
C ARG A 6 22.66 11.70 -0.98
N LEU A 7 22.14 12.27 -2.06
CA LEU A 7 20.70 12.24 -2.40
C LEU A 7 20.36 11.28 -3.55
N GLU A 8 21.33 10.96 -4.42
CA GLU A 8 21.10 10.12 -5.61
C GLU A 8 20.62 8.70 -5.28
N ASN A 9 20.72 8.24 -4.03
CA ASN A 9 20.28 6.92 -3.61
C ASN A 9 19.03 6.90 -2.71
N PHE A 10 18.31 8.02 -2.55
CA PHE A 10 17.01 7.99 -1.85
C PHE A 10 15.91 7.56 -2.83
N HIS A 11 15.80 6.26 -3.05
CA HIS A 11 14.73 5.69 -3.85
C HIS A 11 13.46 5.55 -3.02
N LEU A 12 12.37 6.15 -3.50
CA LEU A 12 11.05 5.89 -2.99
C LEU A 12 10.63 4.47 -3.40
N PRO A 13 10.16 3.63 -2.47
CA PRO A 13 9.67 2.30 -2.80
C PRO A 13 8.43 2.39 -3.69
N ASP A 14 8.34 1.48 -4.65
CA ASP A 14 7.16 1.32 -5.49
C ASP A 14 5.93 0.97 -4.63
N GLY A 15 4.77 1.47 -5.02
CA GLY A 15 3.50 1.18 -4.35
C GLY A 15 3.20 2.07 -3.13
N LEU A 16 3.99 3.10 -2.86
CA LEU A 16 3.59 4.15 -1.92
C LEU A 16 2.39 4.95 -2.46
N PRO A 17 1.49 5.41 -1.60
CA PRO A 17 0.41 6.31 -1.99
C PRO A 17 0.96 7.63 -2.55
N SER A 18 0.31 8.18 -3.57
CA SER A 18 0.76 9.41 -4.25
C SER A 18 0.95 10.59 -3.30
N TRP A 19 0.05 10.75 -2.31
CA TRP A 19 0.15 11.82 -1.31
C TRP A 19 1.40 11.68 -0.43
N LEU A 20 1.80 10.45 -0.08
CA LEU A 20 2.96 10.21 0.76
C LEU A 20 4.25 10.39 -0.03
N ALA A 21 4.26 9.94 -1.29
CA ALA A 21 5.36 10.21 -2.21
C ALA A 21 5.59 11.72 -2.36
N ALA A 22 4.51 12.50 -2.58
CA ALA A 22 4.59 13.95 -2.67
C ALA A 22 5.11 14.61 -1.37
N PHE A 23 4.62 14.17 -0.21
CA PHE A 23 5.11 14.63 1.09
C PHE A 23 6.61 14.40 1.26
N ILE A 24 7.10 13.20 0.92
CA ILE A 24 8.52 12.87 1.06
C ILE A 24 9.36 13.70 0.08
N SER A 25 8.92 13.86 -1.18
CA SER A 25 9.60 14.70 -2.16
C SER A 25 9.74 16.14 -1.69
N GLU A 26 8.68 16.73 -1.14
CA GLU A 26 8.75 18.09 -0.60
C GLU A 26 9.66 18.18 0.64
N ALA A 27 9.54 17.21 1.55
CA ALA A 27 10.39 17.16 2.73
C ALA A 27 11.89 17.00 2.40
N LEU A 28 12.22 16.32 1.29
CA LEU A 28 13.58 16.24 0.78
C LEU A 28 14.07 17.60 0.28
N ARG A 29 13.27 18.31 -0.52
CA ARG A 29 13.61 19.68 -0.98
C ARG A 29 13.86 20.64 0.17
N GLU A 30 12.98 20.64 1.16
CA GLU A 30 13.16 21.47 2.36
C GLU A 30 14.42 21.07 3.15
N THR A 31 14.79 19.78 3.15
CA THR A 31 16.03 19.31 3.78
C THR A 31 17.26 19.82 3.04
N ASP A 32 17.18 19.95 1.72
CA ASP A 32 18.25 20.50 0.91
C ASP A 32 18.38 22.01 1.13
N THR A 33 17.26 22.73 1.22
CA THR A 33 17.26 24.15 1.63
C THR A 33 17.92 24.34 2.99
N LEU A 34 17.67 23.46 3.98
CA LEU A 34 18.38 23.52 5.26
C LEU A 34 19.90 23.40 5.10
N ARG A 35 20.35 22.49 4.23
CA ARG A 35 21.78 22.29 3.93
C ARG A 35 22.39 23.51 3.27
N GLU A 36 21.72 24.06 2.25
CA GLU A 36 22.15 25.26 1.52
C GLU A 36 22.31 26.48 2.43
N ASN A 37 21.53 26.55 3.51
CA ASN A 37 21.61 27.62 4.52
C ASN A 37 22.62 27.31 5.65
N GLY A 38 23.47 26.29 5.50
CA GLY A 38 24.51 25.93 6.47
C GLY A 38 24.01 25.19 7.72
N ALA A 39 22.75 24.71 7.70
CA ALA A 39 22.17 23.95 8.82
C ALA A 39 22.41 22.43 8.66
N ASP A 40 23.65 22.02 8.43
CA ASP A 40 24.02 20.64 8.08
C ASP A 40 23.58 19.60 9.10
N GLN A 41 23.66 19.93 10.40
CA GLN A 41 23.24 19.02 11.47
C GLN A 41 21.72 18.80 11.45
N ALA A 42 20.94 19.86 11.24
CA ALA A 42 19.48 19.79 11.14
C ALA A 42 19.06 19.01 9.88
N ALA A 43 19.70 19.30 8.75
CA ALA A 43 19.47 18.58 7.49
C ALA A 43 19.78 17.07 7.65
N SER A 44 20.89 16.73 8.32
CA SER A 44 21.28 15.35 8.59
C SER A 44 20.29 14.62 9.50
N ALA A 45 19.82 15.27 10.57
CA ALA A 45 18.82 14.70 11.47
C ALA A 45 17.48 14.47 10.74
N ARG A 46 17.04 15.44 9.92
CA ARG A 46 15.82 15.32 9.12
C ARG A 46 15.92 14.19 8.10
N MET A 47 17.04 14.07 7.40
CA MET A 47 17.30 12.96 6.49
C MET A 47 17.24 11.60 7.18
N ALA A 48 17.81 11.47 8.38
CA ALA A 48 17.74 10.23 9.16
C ALA A 48 16.28 9.87 9.53
N MET A 49 15.45 10.86 9.88
CA MET A 49 14.03 10.64 10.14
C MET A 49 13.26 10.22 8.87
N LEU A 50 13.51 10.87 7.74
CA LEU A 50 12.86 10.52 6.46
C LEU A 50 13.19 9.08 6.03
N LYS A 51 14.43 8.63 6.21
CA LYS A 51 14.82 7.24 5.96
C LYS A 51 14.03 6.25 6.82
N LYS A 52 13.88 6.54 8.12
CA LYS A 52 13.08 5.71 9.03
C LYS A 52 11.61 5.69 8.63
N LEU A 53 11.05 6.85 8.26
CA LEU A 53 9.67 6.95 7.79
C LEU A 53 9.44 6.10 6.54
N VAL A 54 10.32 6.19 5.54
CA VAL A 54 10.19 5.42 4.30
C VAL A 54 10.28 3.92 4.56
N ALA A 55 11.22 3.48 5.38
CA ALA A 55 11.33 2.07 5.76
C ALA A 55 10.06 1.57 6.49
N ALA A 56 9.54 2.36 7.43
CA ALA A 56 8.32 2.04 8.17
C ALA A 56 7.10 2.01 7.24
N ALA A 57 6.96 2.98 6.34
CA ALA A 57 5.88 3.03 5.37
C ALA A 57 5.94 1.83 4.42
N ALA A 58 7.12 1.50 3.89
CA ALA A 58 7.30 0.34 3.03
C ALA A 58 6.90 -0.96 3.74
N ALA A 59 7.34 -1.16 4.98
CA ALA A 59 6.95 -2.32 5.78
C ALA A 59 5.44 -2.35 6.03
N TRP A 60 4.84 -1.20 6.34
CA TRP A 60 3.42 -1.08 6.61
C TRP A 60 2.54 -1.41 5.39
N PHE A 61 2.88 -0.86 4.21
CA PHE A 61 2.10 -1.08 2.99
C PHE A 61 2.34 -2.45 2.35
N ASN A 62 3.53 -3.04 2.53
CA ASN A 62 3.83 -4.38 2.04
C ASN A 62 3.40 -5.50 3.00
N ALA A 63 2.89 -5.19 4.19
CA ALA A 63 2.32 -6.19 5.07
C ALA A 63 1.18 -6.94 4.37
N GLU A 64 1.23 -8.27 4.43
CA GLU A 64 0.20 -9.15 3.92
C GLU A 64 -0.87 -9.39 4.98
N LEU A 65 -2.12 -9.18 4.60
CA LEU A 65 -3.29 -9.31 5.46
C LEU A 65 -4.15 -10.47 4.95
N ASP A 66 -4.81 -11.19 5.87
CA ASP A 66 -5.97 -12.00 5.48
C ASP A 66 -7.20 -11.13 5.20
N THR A 67 -8.23 -11.77 4.67
CA THR A 67 -9.51 -11.13 4.34
C THR A 67 -10.20 -10.51 5.55
N ALA A 68 -10.05 -11.11 6.74
CA ALA A 68 -10.65 -10.62 7.98
C ALA A 68 -10.00 -9.31 8.42
N THR A 69 -8.66 -9.28 8.49
CA THR A 69 -7.90 -8.08 8.87
C THR A 69 -8.08 -6.96 7.84
N ALA A 70 -8.08 -7.29 6.55
CA ALA A 70 -8.32 -6.32 5.48
C ALA A 70 -9.75 -5.73 5.54
N ALA A 71 -10.74 -6.55 5.89
CA ALA A 71 -12.12 -6.11 6.06
C ALA A 71 -12.26 -5.13 7.24
N GLU A 72 -11.61 -5.44 8.36
CA GLU A 72 -11.56 -4.56 9.54
C GLU A 72 -10.91 -3.21 9.21
N GLU A 73 -9.73 -3.21 8.58
CA GLU A 73 -9.00 -1.98 8.24
C GLU A 73 -9.76 -1.08 7.26
N THR A 74 -10.60 -1.66 6.40
CA THR A 74 -11.37 -0.92 5.39
C THR A 74 -12.80 -0.61 5.83
N GLY A 75 -13.24 -1.12 6.99
CA GLY A 75 -14.63 -1.04 7.43
C GLY A 75 -15.62 -1.73 6.48
N ARG A 76 -15.17 -2.77 5.76
CA ARG A 76 -15.98 -3.51 4.78
C ARG A 76 -16.22 -4.94 5.25
N CYS A 77 -17.11 -5.67 4.58
CA CYS A 77 -17.26 -7.09 4.84
C CYS A 77 -16.18 -7.92 4.12
N GLU A 78 -15.82 -9.08 4.67
CA GLU A 78 -14.82 -9.97 4.07
C GLU A 78 -15.15 -10.36 2.63
N GLU A 79 -16.43 -10.57 2.29
CA GLU A 79 -16.80 -10.93 0.92
C GLU A 79 -16.49 -9.81 -0.08
N THR A 80 -16.51 -8.54 0.34
CA THR A 80 -16.07 -7.44 -0.53
C THR A 80 -14.59 -7.58 -0.88
N ILE A 81 -13.74 -7.98 0.09
CA ILE A 81 -12.32 -8.24 -0.17
C ILE A 81 -12.15 -9.45 -1.09
N ARG A 82 -12.87 -10.56 -0.83
CA ARG A 82 -12.82 -11.76 -1.68
C ARG A 82 -13.25 -11.48 -3.11
N ARG A 83 -14.29 -10.67 -3.31
CA ARG A 83 -14.77 -10.25 -4.63
C ARG A 83 -13.75 -9.39 -5.36
N ALA A 84 -13.17 -8.40 -4.69
CA ALA A 84 -12.11 -7.56 -5.25
C ALA A 84 -10.85 -8.35 -5.64
N VAL A 85 -10.56 -9.45 -4.95
CA VAL A 85 -9.50 -10.38 -5.37
C VAL A 85 -9.93 -11.22 -6.57
N ARG A 86 -11.18 -11.68 -6.60
CA ARG A 86 -11.73 -12.51 -7.69
C ARG A 86 -11.84 -11.75 -9.02
N ASP A 87 -12.19 -10.47 -8.98
CA ASP A 87 -12.30 -9.59 -10.15
C ASP A 87 -10.98 -8.93 -10.55
N GLY A 88 -9.92 -9.11 -9.76
CA GLY A 88 -8.58 -8.61 -10.04
C GLY A 88 -8.33 -7.16 -9.62
N THR A 89 -9.26 -6.50 -8.93
CA THR A 89 -9.05 -5.17 -8.35
C THR A 89 -7.92 -5.17 -7.32
N ILE A 90 -7.81 -6.24 -6.52
CA ILE A 90 -6.72 -6.47 -5.55
C ILE A 90 -5.95 -7.72 -5.98
N SER A 91 -4.62 -7.63 -5.90
CA SER A 91 -3.74 -8.77 -6.16
C SER A 91 -3.78 -9.76 -4.99
N ASP A 92 -3.96 -11.03 -5.32
CA ASP A 92 -3.79 -12.15 -4.39
C ASP A 92 -2.30 -12.48 -4.26
N SER A 93 -1.71 -12.27 -3.09
CA SER A 93 -0.27 -12.49 -2.86
C SER A 93 0.06 -13.92 -2.44
N ARG A 94 -0.94 -14.80 -2.30
CA ARG A 94 -0.69 -16.20 -1.92
C ARG A 94 0.14 -16.93 -2.97
N THR A 95 1.14 -17.69 -2.51
CA THR A 95 1.97 -18.55 -3.36
C THR A 95 1.20 -19.76 -3.87
N ASN A 96 0.30 -20.32 -3.03
CA ASN A 96 -0.52 -21.48 -3.37
C ASN A 96 -2.01 -21.12 -3.32
N ARG A 97 -2.74 -21.45 -4.38
CA ARG A 97 -4.19 -21.20 -4.48
C ARG A 97 -5.04 -21.98 -3.47
N LYS A 98 -4.49 -22.99 -2.79
CA LYS A 98 -5.18 -23.70 -1.71
C LYS A 98 -5.12 -22.97 -0.38
N ASP A 99 -4.22 -22.00 -0.23
CA ASP A 99 -4.07 -21.24 1.00
C ASP A 99 -5.13 -20.15 1.12
N HIS A 100 -5.27 -19.62 2.33
CA HIS A 100 -6.09 -18.43 2.60
C HIS A 100 -5.59 -17.26 1.76
N ILE A 101 -6.55 -16.47 1.26
CA ILE A 101 -6.25 -15.27 0.47
C ILE A 101 -5.38 -14.33 1.31
N ARG A 102 -4.31 -13.84 0.68
CA ARG A 102 -3.44 -12.82 1.25
C ARG A 102 -3.45 -11.61 0.33
N VAL A 103 -3.60 -10.43 0.91
CA VAL A 103 -3.63 -9.16 0.17
C VAL A 103 -2.62 -8.22 0.78
N ARG A 104 -1.91 -7.44 -0.05
CA ARG A 104 -1.03 -6.39 0.46
C ARG A 104 -1.87 -5.23 0.98
N ARG A 105 -1.53 -4.70 2.16
CA ARG A 105 -2.23 -3.55 2.74
C ARG A 105 -2.30 -2.35 1.78
N GLY A 106 -1.23 -2.08 1.04
CA GLY A 106 -1.19 -1.00 0.05
C GLY A 106 -2.25 -1.14 -1.06
N ASP A 107 -2.59 -2.37 -1.45
CA ASP A 107 -3.61 -2.61 -2.49
C ASP A 107 -5.03 -2.28 -2.02
N LEU A 108 -5.27 -2.22 -0.70
CA LEU A 108 -6.59 -1.86 -0.17
C LEU A 108 -7.04 -0.46 -0.57
N GLN A 109 -6.10 0.44 -0.91
CA GLN A 109 -6.44 1.77 -1.43
C GLN A 109 -7.18 1.73 -2.76
N LYS A 110 -6.98 0.68 -3.55
CA LYS A 110 -7.71 0.47 -4.81
C LYS A 110 -9.21 0.33 -4.56
N LEU A 111 -9.64 -0.15 -3.40
CA LEU A 111 -11.05 -0.25 -3.03
C LEU A 111 -11.72 1.11 -2.79
N ALA A 112 -10.95 2.11 -2.36
CA ALA A 112 -11.44 3.48 -2.19
C ALA A 112 -11.55 4.20 -3.54
N ALA A 113 -10.65 3.90 -4.48
CA ALA A 113 -10.69 4.42 -5.85
C ALA A 113 -11.73 3.72 -6.74
N HIS A 114 -12.11 2.48 -6.41
CA HIS A 114 -13.05 1.69 -7.20
C HIS A 114 -14.49 2.22 -7.00
N GLN A 115 -15.06 2.79 -8.06
CA GLN A 115 -16.50 2.93 -8.15
C GLN A 115 -17.08 1.55 -8.46
N PRO A 116 -17.89 0.95 -7.57
CA PRO A 116 -18.50 -0.33 -7.89
C PRO A 116 -19.35 -0.17 -9.15
N GLY A 117 -19.10 -1.04 -10.14
CA GLY A 117 -19.99 -1.19 -11.27
C GLY A 117 -21.41 -1.58 -10.80
N PRO A 118 -22.40 -1.55 -11.70
CA PRO A 118 -23.77 -1.96 -11.36
C PRO A 118 -23.76 -3.35 -10.69
N TYR A 119 -24.54 -3.50 -9.62
CA TYR A 119 -24.68 -4.78 -8.93
C TYR A 119 -25.10 -5.86 -9.94
N ASP A 120 -24.30 -6.93 -10.03
CA ASP A 120 -24.61 -8.11 -10.85
C ASP A 120 -25.21 -9.22 -9.97
N PRO A 121 -26.55 -9.40 -10.00
CA PRO A 121 -27.23 -10.45 -9.24
C PRO A 121 -26.91 -11.86 -9.73
N SER A 122 -26.47 -12.01 -10.99
CA SER A 122 -26.18 -13.32 -11.57
C SER A 122 -24.88 -13.88 -11.02
N ALA A 123 -23.84 -13.04 -10.90
CA ALA A 123 -22.59 -13.40 -10.25
C ALA A 123 -22.82 -13.81 -8.78
N ASP A 124 -23.67 -13.06 -8.06
CA ASP A 124 -23.98 -13.33 -6.65
C ASP A 124 -24.72 -14.67 -6.47
N ALA A 125 -25.72 -14.93 -7.32
CA ALA A 125 -26.44 -16.21 -7.32
C ALA A 125 -25.52 -17.41 -7.62
N GLN A 126 -24.56 -17.24 -8.54
CA GLN A 126 -23.56 -18.26 -8.85
C GLN A 126 -22.62 -18.54 -7.68
N ASP A 127 -22.19 -17.51 -6.95
CA ASP A 127 -21.34 -17.67 -5.77
C ASP A 127 -22.07 -18.38 -4.62
N ILE A 128 -23.32 -18.00 -4.34
CA ILE A 128 -24.17 -18.68 -3.36
C ILE A 128 -24.34 -20.16 -3.73
N ALA A 129 -24.61 -20.46 -5.01
CA ALA A 129 -24.73 -21.83 -5.49
C ALA A 129 -23.41 -22.62 -5.35
N ARG A 130 -22.27 -21.97 -5.57
CA ARG A 130 -20.94 -22.59 -5.46
C ARG A 130 -20.56 -22.89 -4.01
N LEU A 131 -20.92 -22.02 -3.07
CA LEU A 131 -20.76 -22.26 -1.64
C LEU A 131 -21.60 -23.45 -1.17
N ARG A 132 -22.85 -23.56 -1.62
CA ARG A 132 -23.75 -24.67 -1.28
C ARG A 132 -23.30 -26.04 -1.80
N ARG A 133 -22.43 -26.10 -2.83
CA ARG A 133 -21.85 -27.35 -3.35
C ARG A 133 -20.63 -27.84 -2.56
N LYS A 134 -20.05 -27.00 -1.71
CA LYS A 134 -18.87 -27.34 -0.90
C LYS A 134 -19.22 -27.75 0.54
N VAL A 135 -20.49 -27.66 0.92
CA VAL A 135 -21.07 -28.21 2.16
C VAL A 135 -21.63 -29.59 1.85
#